data_AF-A0A821N2U3-F1
#
_entry.id   AF-A0A821N2U3-F1
#
_cell.length_a   1.000
_cell.length_b   1.000
_cell.length_c   1.000
_cell.angle_alpha   90.00
_cell.angle_beta   90.00
_cell.angle_gamma   90.00
#
_symmetry.space_group_name_H-M   'P 1'
#
loop_
_entity.id
_entity.type
_entity.pdbx_description
1 polymer ?
#
loop_
_entity_poly.entity_id
_entity_poly.type
_entity_poly.pdbx_seq_one_letter_code
_entity_poly.pdbx_strand_id
1 'polypeptide(L)'
;MATPEESLFCPITFELFTDPVLAQDGHTYERQAIEEWIRQHGTSPITRQSLSLEYLYPNILVRQLIDSFEQSTRNKNYQFTLGIDVKKRESQPFIQTFGKSIYRAQWLPTNRGRPEIILLKIEGTRARKEASFYVDLSRHPYIVRTFGLVYDTENNRNDNSVMLLQEYAPEGNLFHKLQDCSTVIYEEVFIEIFLQIIDAMAYLTHNNVIHGDLACRNVLVFRFDASNPRNNHVKLTDFGISRNTQLYSMEPVAAQTRINIVPIRYAAPEILSSDVTYHAYTEKSDIYSMGVLMWEAYKRGEIPWSYISDDEEVIRHVRSGQHLLQPPNCIFDNAYHFRGRSNLNIMFI
;
A
#
# COMPACT_ATOMS: atom_id res chain seq x y z
N MET A 1 3.22 10.39 19.61
CA MET A 1 2.68 11.61 18.94
C MET A 1 1.19 11.46 18.85
N ALA A 2 0.47 12.53 18.52
CA ALA A 2 -0.94 12.35 18.20
C ALA A 2 -1.09 11.52 16.92
N THR A 3 -2.29 11.12 16.59
CA THR A 3 -2.65 10.95 15.18
C THR A 3 -3.74 11.95 14.85
N PRO A 4 -3.94 12.25 13.57
CA PRO A 4 -4.91 13.26 13.20
C PRO A 4 -6.32 12.74 13.44
N GLU A 5 -7.23 13.54 13.97
CA GLU A 5 -8.62 13.10 14.17
C GLU A 5 -9.26 12.58 12.88
N GLU A 6 -10.20 11.62 12.95
CA GLU A 6 -10.95 11.15 11.77
C GLU A 6 -11.63 12.32 11.04
N SER A 7 -12.01 13.36 11.78
CA SER A 7 -12.52 14.63 11.27
C SER A 7 -11.52 15.41 10.41
N LEU A 8 -10.24 15.01 10.40
CA LEU A 8 -9.17 15.55 9.57
C LEU A 8 -8.97 14.75 8.28
N PHE A 9 -9.74 13.70 8.05
CA PHE A 9 -9.72 12.94 6.81
C PHE A 9 -10.89 13.34 5.91
N CYS A 10 -10.62 13.45 4.62
CA CYS A 10 -11.65 13.76 3.64
C CYS A 10 -12.63 12.61 3.46
N PRO A 11 -13.95 12.82 3.43
CA PRO A 11 -14.90 11.73 3.17
C PRO A 11 -14.99 11.31 1.69
N ILE A 12 -14.24 11.95 0.77
CA ILE A 12 -14.13 11.55 -0.65
C ILE A 12 -12.77 10.91 -0.92
N THR A 13 -11.66 11.55 -0.55
CA THR A 13 -10.30 11.01 -0.77
C THR A 13 -9.86 10.09 0.38
N PHE A 14 -10.40 10.35 1.58
CA PHE A 14 -10.07 9.65 2.83
C PHE A 14 -8.61 9.68 3.20
N GLU A 15 -7.97 10.74 2.75
CA GLU A 15 -6.67 11.18 3.17
C GLU A 15 -6.81 12.32 4.15
N LEU A 16 -5.73 12.55 4.88
CA LEU A 16 -5.57 13.77 5.64
C LEU A 16 -5.77 14.96 4.70
N PHE A 17 -6.62 15.93 5.07
CA PHE A 17 -6.85 17.06 4.17
C PHE A 17 -5.55 17.82 3.89
N THR A 18 -5.34 18.16 2.63
CA THR A 18 -4.28 19.07 2.20
C THR A 18 -4.88 20.46 1.97
N ASP A 19 -6.03 20.54 1.29
CA ASP A 19 -6.80 21.76 1.10
C ASP A 19 -8.26 21.56 1.52
N PRO A 20 -8.54 21.51 2.84
CA PRO A 20 -9.90 21.28 3.34
C PRO A 20 -10.82 22.46 3.00
N VAL A 21 -11.99 22.14 2.46
CA VAL A 21 -13.08 23.09 2.19
C VAL A 21 -14.37 22.64 2.85
N LEU A 22 -15.10 23.58 3.44
CA LEU A 22 -16.43 23.38 3.99
C LEU A 22 -17.47 23.64 2.89
N ALA A 23 -18.35 22.67 2.67
CA ALA A 23 -19.50 22.80 1.77
C ALA A 23 -20.77 23.22 2.54
N GLN A 24 -21.80 23.64 1.81
CA GLN A 24 -23.07 24.13 2.37
C GLN A 24 -23.86 23.10 3.17
N ASP A 25 -23.60 21.80 2.93
CA ASP A 25 -24.19 20.70 3.67
C ASP A 25 -23.51 20.45 5.03
N GLY A 26 -22.56 21.33 5.41
CA GLY A 26 -21.86 21.30 6.69
C GLY A 26 -20.69 20.33 6.77
N HIS A 27 -20.36 19.62 5.68
CA HIS A 27 -19.25 18.66 5.66
C HIS A 27 -17.98 19.28 5.06
N THR A 28 -16.82 18.80 5.53
CA THR A 28 -15.51 19.20 5.01
C THR A 28 -15.04 18.18 3.99
N TYR A 29 -14.49 18.67 2.89
CA TYR A 29 -13.98 17.87 1.78
C TYR A 29 -12.61 18.37 1.34
N GLU A 30 -11.85 17.52 0.65
CA GLU A 30 -10.65 17.93 -0.05
C GLU A 30 -11.08 18.70 -1.29
N ARG A 31 -10.54 19.92 -1.48
CA ARG A 31 -11.02 20.87 -2.49
C ARG A 31 -11.15 20.22 -3.86
N GLN A 32 -10.06 19.63 -4.34
CA GLN A 32 -10.03 19.08 -5.69
C GLN A 32 -11.10 18.00 -5.88
N ALA A 33 -11.24 17.12 -4.90
CA ALA A 33 -12.17 16.00 -4.94
C ALA A 33 -13.64 16.45 -4.92
N ILE A 34 -14.00 17.42 -4.08
CA ILE A 34 -15.39 17.91 -4.03
C ILE A 34 -15.73 18.77 -5.24
N GLU A 35 -14.79 19.56 -5.76
CA GLU A 35 -15.03 20.35 -6.97
C GLU A 35 -15.31 19.45 -8.16
N GLU A 36 -14.54 18.39 -8.34
CA GLU A 36 -14.77 17.40 -9.38
C GLU A 36 -16.11 16.67 -9.20
N TRP A 37 -16.43 16.29 -7.96
CA TRP A 37 -17.72 15.67 -7.64
C TRP A 37 -18.90 16.58 -8.00
N ILE A 38 -18.87 17.85 -7.61
CA ILE A 38 -19.93 18.83 -7.89
C ILE A 38 -20.08 19.04 -9.40
N ARG A 39 -18.98 19.16 -10.16
CA ARG A 39 -19.05 19.32 -11.63
C ARG A 39 -19.78 18.15 -12.30
N GLN A 40 -19.67 16.95 -11.75
CA GLN A 40 -20.24 15.74 -12.32
C GLN A 40 -21.66 15.43 -11.80
N HIS A 41 -21.95 15.70 -10.53
CA HIS A 41 -23.18 15.26 -9.85
C HIS A 41 -24.07 16.39 -9.36
N GLY A 42 -23.53 17.60 -9.19
CA GLY A 42 -24.23 18.76 -8.62
C GLY A 42 -24.75 18.57 -7.20
N THR A 43 -24.29 17.56 -6.46
CA THR A 43 -24.84 17.16 -5.15
C THR A 43 -23.75 16.81 -4.15
N SER A 44 -24.09 16.74 -2.86
CA SER A 44 -23.22 16.24 -1.79
C SER A 44 -23.00 14.74 -1.93
N PRO A 45 -21.73 14.27 -1.84
CA PRO A 45 -21.43 12.84 -1.78
C PRO A 45 -22.07 12.12 -0.58
N ILE A 46 -22.35 12.83 0.50
CA ILE A 46 -22.81 12.25 1.77
C ILE A 46 -24.33 12.43 1.92
N THR A 47 -24.80 13.67 1.80
CA THR A 47 -26.19 14.02 2.11
C THR A 47 -27.09 14.02 0.88
N ARG A 48 -26.52 13.93 -0.32
CA ARG A 48 -27.21 14.06 -1.63
C ARG A 48 -27.95 15.38 -1.84
N GLN A 49 -27.75 16.37 -0.96
CA GLN A 49 -28.27 17.72 -1.14
C GLN A 49 -27.58 18.41 -2.32
N SER A 50 -28.25 19.35 -2.99
CA SER A 50 -27.64 20.13 -4.08
C SER A 50 -26.44 20.93 -3.56
N LEU A 51 -25.32 20.91 -4.28
CA LEU A 51 -24.11 21.66 -3.97
C LEU A 51 -23.67 22.51 -5.17
N SER A 52 -23.08 23.67 -4.89
CA SER A 52 -22.49 24.55 -5.90
C SER A 52 -21.05 24.90 -5.54
N LEU A 53 -20.20 25.01 -6.57
CA LEU A 53 -18.79 25.38 -6.45
C LEU A 53 -18.59 26.75 -5.80
N GLU A 54 -19.55 27.67 -5.98
CA GLU A 54 -19.48 29.04 -5.43
C GLU A 54 -19.52 29.07 -3.91
N TYR A 55 -19.99 27.99 -3.28
CA TYR A 55 -20.18 27.91 -1.83
C TYR A 55 -19.26 26.89 -1.16
N LEU A 56 -18.08 26.67 -1.75
CA LEU A 56 -16.97 25.97 -1.12
C LEU A 56 -16.05 26.97 -0.43
N TYR A 57 -16.03 26.95 0.89
CA TYR A 57 -15.24 27.88 1.69
C TYR A 57 -14.01 27.17 2.27
N PRO A 58 -12.80 27.76 2.26
CA PRO A 58 -11.66 27.16 2.96
C PRO A 58 -11.98 26.86 4.43
N ASN A 59 -11.78 25.62 4.87
CA ASN A 59 -11.92 25.26 6.27
C ASN A 59 -10.59 25.46 7.00
N ILE A 60 -10.34 26.72 7.37
CA ILE A 60 -9.09 27.16 8.01
C ILE A 60 -8.84 26.41 9.33
N LEU A 61 -9.90 26.07 10.08
CA LEU A 61 -9.78 25.36 11.35
C LEU A 61 -9.24 23.94 11.16
N VAL A 62 -9.79 23.19 10.20
CA VAL A 62 -9.30 21.83 9.89
C VAL A 62 -7.87 21.87 9.39
N ARG A 63 -7.51 22.86 8.55
CA ARG A 63 -6.13 23.06 8.12
C ARG A 63 -5.17 23.29 9.29
N GLN A 64 -5.54 24.16 10.24
CA GLN A 64 -4.74 24.41 11.44
C GLN A 64 -4.58 23.18 12.34
N LEU A 65 -5.61 22.34 12.45
CA LEU A 65 -5.53 21.09 13.20
C LEU A 65 -4.55 20.10 12.56
N ILE A 66 -4.53 20.03 11.24
CA ILE A 66 -3.59 19.21 10.47
C ILE A 66 -2.17 19.74 10.63
N ASP A 67 -1.98 21.05 10.47
CA ASP A 67 -0.67 21.69 10.65
C ASP A 67 -0.11 21.44 12.07
N SER A 68 -0.96 21.58 13.09
CA SER A 68 -0.60 21.29 14.49
C SER A 68 -0.25 19.82 14.69
N PHE A 69 -1.04 18.91 14.11
CA PHE A 69 -0.78 17.48 14.14
C PHE A 69 0.58 17.14 13.50
N GLU A 70 0.85 17.65 12.31
CA GLU A 70 2.11 17.43 11.60
C GLU A 70 3.30 18.05 12.32
N GLN A 71 3.17 19.27 12.85
CA GLN A 71 4.20 19.91 13.67
C GLN A 71 4.51 19.11 14.92
N SER A 72 3.49 18.57 15.62
CA SER A 72 3.71 17.72 16.80
C SER A 72 4.49 16.45 16.46
N THR A 73 4.29 15.93 15.24
CA THR A 73 4.95 14.72 14.74
C THR A 73 6.39 15.02 14.34
N ARG A 74 6.61 16.14 13.67
CA ARG A 74 7.91 16.64 13.23
C ARG A 74 8.81 17.04 14.40
N ASN A 75 8.24 17.69 15.42
CA ASN A 75 8.97 18.10 16.63
C ASN A 75 9.49 16.93 17.46
N LYS A 76 8.93 15.73 17.30
CA LYS A 76 9.41 14.49 17.94
C LYS A 76 10.26 13.62 16.99
N ASN A 77 10.70 14.14 15.84
CA ASN A 77 11.55 13.43 14.85
C ASN A 77 11.02 12.05 14.43
N TYR A 78 9.70 11.86 14.36
CA TYR A 78 9.08 10.56 14.06
C TYR A 78 9.45 9.43 15.05
N GLN A 79 9.82 9.78 16.29
CA GLN A 79 10.09 8.85 17.39
C GLN A 79 8.97 8.79 18.44
N PHE A 80 8.51 7.58 18.73
CA PHE A 80 7.45 7.26 19.69
C PHE A 80 7.99 6.31 20.75
N THR A 81 7.41 6.30 21.94
CA THR A 81 7.80 5.35 22.99
C THR A 81 6.65 4.42 23.36
N LEU A 82 6.92 3.12 23.38
CA LEU A 82 5.98 2.10 23.84
C LEU A 82 5.71 2.30 25.34
N GLY A 83 4.45 2.27 25.75
CA GLY A 83 4.01 2.53 27.13
C GLY A 83 3.82 4.02 27.44
N ILE A 84 4.31 4.95 26.60
CA ILE A 84 4.15 6.41 26.79
C ILE A 84 3.28 7.01 25.69
N ASP A 85 3.64 6.84 24.42
CA ASP A 85 2.90 7.38 23.27
C ASP A 85 1.89 6.37 22.70
N VAL A 86 2.21 5.08 22.75
CA VAL A 86 1.41 3.99 22.21
C VAL A 86 1.52 2.75 23.09
N LYS A 87 0.51 1.88 23.08
CA LYS A 87 0.57 0.54 23.70
C LYS A 87 -0.01 -0.51 22.77
N LYS A 88 0.49 -1.74 22.89
CA LYS A 88 -0.13 -2.91 22.25
C LYS A 88 -1.50 -3.16 22.88
N ARG A 89 -2.50 -3.59 22.09
CA ARG A 89 -3.80 -4.02 22.61
C ARG A 89 -3.70 -5.41 23.22
N GLU A 90 -2.99 -6.32 22.54
CA GLU A 90 -2.71 -7.68 22.99
C GLU A 90 -1.20 -7.93 23.14
N SER A 91 -0.81 -8.92 23.96
CA SER A 91 0.60 -9.30 24.14
C SER A 91 1.17 -10.07 22.96
N GLN A 92 0.34 -10.87 22.29
CA GLN A 92 0.71 -11.67 21.13
C GLN A 92 0.44 -10.89 19.83
N PRO A 93 1.27 -11.08 18.79
CA PRO A 93 1.00 -10.50 17.48
C PRO A 93 -0.24 -11.17 16.86
N PHE A 94 -1.04 -10.40 16.12
CA PHE A 94 -2.17 -10.96 15.38
C PHE A 94 -1.76 -11.51 14.01
N ILE A 95 -0.63 -11.04 13.47
CA ILE A 95 0.05 -11.63 12.30
C ILE A 95 1.52 -11.83 12.64
N GLN A 96 2.03 -13.04 12.42
CA GLN A 96 3.45 -13.36 12.58
C GLN A 96 3.93 -14.16 11.38
N THR A 97 4.97 -13.65 10.72
CA THR A 97 5.65 -14.29 9.60
C THR A 97 7.16 -14.24 9.85
N PHE A 98 7.96 -14.86 8.98
CA PHE A 98 9.41 -14.89 9.16
C PHE A 98 9.99 -13.47 9.22
N GLY A 99 10.55 -13.08 10.37
CA GLY A 99 11.16 -11.76 10.59
C GLY A 99 10.19 -10.58 10.74
N LYS A 100 8.87 -10.80 10.72
CA LYS A 100 7.86 -9.75 10.90
C LYS A 100 6.77 -10.15 11.89
N SER A 101 6.41 -9.26 12.80
CA SER A 101 5.29 -9.44 13.73
C SER A 101 4.45 -8.17 13.79
N ILE A 102 3.13 -8.30 13.63
CA ILE A 102 2.19 -7.19 13.61
C ILE A 102 1.29 -7.27 14.84
N TYR A 103 1.24 -6.19 15.62
CA TYR A 103 0.42 -6.07 16.82
C TYR A 103 -0.66 -5.00 16.59
N ARG A 104 -1.89 -5.26 17.05
CA ARG A 104 -2.87 -4.17 17.17
C ARG A 104 -2.41 -3.22 18.26
N ALA A 105 -2.60 -1.93 18.03
CA ALA A 105 -2.11 -0.91 18.94
C ALA A 105 -3.16 0.15 19.22
N GLN A 106 -2.82 1.02 20.17
CA GLN A 106 -3.62 2.16 20.55
C GLN A 106 -2.74 3.29 21.06
N TRP A 107 -3.22 4.50 20.86
CA TRP A 107 -2.63 5.74 21.30
C TRP A 107 -2.77 5.94 22.80
N LEU A 108 -1.76 6.60 23.37
CA LEU A 108 -1.75 7.07 24.74
C LEU A 108 -1.66 8.61 24.77
N PRO A 109 -2.22 9.26 25.81
CA PRO A 109 -3.05 8.65 26.87
C PRO A 109 -4.49 8.35 26.41
N THR A 110 -4.90 8.85 25.24
CA THR A 110 -6.24 8.67 24.68
C THR A 110 -6.20 8.35 23.19
N ASN A 111 -7.18 7.54 22.75
CA ASN A 111 -7.47 7.23 21.36
C ASN A 111 -8.50 8.17 20.72
N ARG A 112 -9.13 9.08 21.49
CA ARG A 112 -10.18 9.93 20.91
C ARG A 112 -9.62 10.82 19.83
N GLY A 113 -10.26 10.81 18.66
CA GLY A 113 -9.82 11.58 17.50
C GLY A 113 -8.46 11.13 17.01
N ARG A 114 -8.21 9.81 16.91
CA ARG A 114 -6.93 9.28 16.46
C ARG A 114 -7.15 8.02 15.61
N PRO A 115 -6.63 7.92 14.37
CA PRO A 115 -6.76 6.74 13.53
C PRO A 115 -6.22 5.51 14.21
N GLU A 116 -6.84 4.40 13.83
CA GLU A 116 -6.42 3.09 14.21
C GLU A 116 -5.02 2.79 13.69
N ILE A 117 -4.26 2.07 14.51
CA ILE A 117 -2.85 1.82 14.30
C ILE A 117 -2.44 0.41 14.61
N ILE A 118 -1.37 0.00 13.96
CA ILE A 118 -0.64 -1.22 14.26
C ILE A 118 0.82 -0.92 14.58
N LEU A 119 1.46 -1.87 15.26
CA LEU A 119 2.89 -1.89 15.46
C LEU A 119 3.46 -3.03 14.63
N LEU A 120 4.25 -2.69 13.60
CA LEU A 120 4.98 -3.64 12.79
C LEU A 120 6.39 -3.79 13.36
N LYS A 121 6.66 -4.90 14.01
CA LYS A 121 8.01 -5.28 14.46
C LYS A 121 8.72 -6.02 13.33
N ILE A 122 9.86 -5.51 12.91
CA ILE A 122 10.76 -6.11 11.92
C ILE A 122 12.05 -6.53 12.63
N GLU A 123 12.46 -7.77 12.47
CA GLU A 123 13.70 -8.31 13.04
C GLU A 123 14.85 -8.20 12.04
N GLY A 124 16.03 -7.76 12.49
CA GLY A 124 17.24 -7.70 11.69
C GLY A 124 18.11 -6.46 11.96
N THR A 125 19.43 -6.64 11.91
CA THR A 125 20.45 -5.60 12.20
C THR A 125 20.36 -4.34 11.31
N ARG A 126 19.60 -4.39 10.21
CA ARG A 126 19.50 -3.32 9.20
C ARG A 126 18.23 -2.46 9.34
N ALA A 127 17.26 -2.87 10.16
CA ALA A 127 15.93 -2.28 10.19
C ALA A 127 15.89 -0.80 10.65
N ARG A 128 16.90 -0.31 11.40
CA ARG A 128 16.94 1.09 11.87
C ARG A 128 17.26 2.10 10.77
N LYS A 129 18.05 1.72 9.76
CA LYS A 129 18.37 2.60 8.61
C LYS A 129 17.20 2.68 7.62
N GLU A 130 16.38 1.63 7.54
CA GLU A 130 15.23 1.55 6.62
C GLU A 130 13.99 2.30 7.14
N ALA A 131 13.87 2.43 8.46
CA ALA A 131 12.66 2.98 9.06
C ALA A 131 12.38 4.45 8.69
N SER A 132 13.40 5.30 8.63
CA SER A 132 13.22 6.71 8.21
C SER A 132 12.77 6.79 6.75
N PHE A 133 13.24 5.87 5.90
CA PHE A 133 12.85 5.78 4.51
C PHE A 133 11.36 5.42 4.34
N TYR A 134 10.82 4.50 5.15
CA TYR A 134 9.38 4.22 5.15
C TYR A 134 8.55 5.44 5.55
N VAL A 135 9.00 6.21 6.54
CA VAL A 135 8.32 7.44 6.96
C VAL A 135 8.25 8.45 5.81
N ASP A 136 9.36 8.68 5.12
CA ASP A 136 9.43 9.66 4.04
C ASP A 136 8.59 9.27 2.82
N LEU A 137 8.61 8.00 2.41
CA LEU A 137 7.84 7.51 1.25
C LEU A 137 6.34 7.42 1.52
N SER A 138 5.93 7.16 2.75
CA SER A 138 4.54 6.93 3.12
C SER A 138 3.64 8.18 3.13
N ARG A 139 4.11 9.27 2.50
CA ARG A 139 3.33 10.48 2.23
C ARG A 139 2.46 10.36 0.99
N HIS A 140 2.73 9.38 0.12
CA HIS A 140 1.90 9.10 -1.02
C HIS A 140 0.53 8.54 -0.57
N PRO A 141 -0.59 8.98 -1.18
CA PRO A 141 -1.94 8.57 -0.78
C PRO A 141 -2.17 7.05 -0.81
N TYR A 142 -1.61 6.38 -1.82
CA TYR A 142 -1.77 4.93 -2.05
C TYR A 142 -0.60 4.08 -1.53
N ILE A 143 0.18 4.61 -0.59
CA ILE A 143 1.22 3.87 0.15
C ILE A 143 0.86 3.87 1.63
N VAL A 144 0.99 2.71 2.30
CA VAL A 144 0.65 2.60 3.73
C VAL A 144 1.44 3.59 4.57
N ARG A 145 0.72 4.47 5.26
CA ARG A 145 1.25 5.53 6.11
C ARG A 145 2.03 4.95 7.29
N THR A 146 3.30 5.32 7.37
CA THR A 146 4.18 5.02 8.49
C THR A 146 4.40 6.30 9.29
N PHE A 147 3.82 6.36 10.49
CA PHE A 147 3.90 7.54 11.36
C PHE A 147 5.28 7.72 11.96
N GLY A 148 6.01 6.63 12.19
CA GLY A 148 7.38 6.68 12.71
C GLY A 148 7.85 5.42 13.41
N LEU A 149 8.97 5.58 14.12
CA LEU A 149 9.67 4.57 14.90
C LEU A 149 9.14 4.49 16.33
N VAL A 150 8.98 3.29 16.85
CA VAL A 150 8.59 3.04 18.25
C VAL A 150 9.76 2.41 19.01
N TYR A 151 10.17 3.05 20.09
CA TYR A 151 11.18 2.57 21.02
C TYR A 151 10.50 1.88 22.21
N ASP A 152 10.82 0.62 22.42
CA ASP A 152 10.44 -0.12 23.62
C ASP A 152 11.50 0.09 24.70
N THR A 153 11.30 1.00 25.64
CA THR A 153 12.32 1.34 26.66
C THR A 153 12.56 0.23 27.69
N GLU A 154 11.65 -0.74 27.80
CA GLU A 154 11.70 -1.81 28.81
C GLU A 154 12.48 -3.04 28.32
N ASN A 155 12.44 -3.34 27.01
CA ASN A 155 13.07 -4.54 26.43
C ASN A 155 14.37 -4.27 25.62
N ASN A 156 14.87 -3.03 25.58
CA ASN A 156 15.81 -2.57 24.54
C ASN A 156 17.33 -2.77 24.74
N ARG A 157 17.80 -3.75 25.52
CA ARG A 157 19.27 -3.85 25.69
C ARG A 157 20.01 -4.65 24.62
N ASN A 158 19.37 -5.50 23.81
CA ASN A 158 20.07 -6.31 22.79
C ASN A 158 19.23 -6.78 21.58
N ASP A 159 18.01 -6.26 21.37
CA ASP A 159 17.18 -6.70 20.24
C ASP A 159 17.54 -5.93 18.96
N ASN A 160 18.00 -6.65 17.93
CA ASN A 160 18.25 -6.11 16.59
C ASN A 160 16.92 -5.93 15.84
N SER A 161 15.89 -5.42 16.49
CA SER A 161 14.57 -5.22 15.89
C SER A 161 14.19 -3.75 15.86
N VAL A 162 13.27 -3.43 14.96
CA VAL A 162 12.64 -2.12 14.87
C VAL A 162 11.14 -2.29 14.91
N MET A 163 10.47 -1.35 15.55
CA MET A 163 9.02 -1.28 15.57
C MET A 163 8.58 -0.03 14.83
N LEU A 164 7.80 -0.22 13.77
CA LEU A 164 7.17 0.86 13.01
C LEU A 164 5.73 1.03 13.48
N LEU A 165 5.30 2.28 13.53
CA LEU A 165 3.92 2.65 13.80
C LEU A 165 3.24 2.98 12.49
N GLN A 166 2.22 2.21 12.10
CA GLN A 166 1.53 2.38 10.83
C GLN A 166 0.02 2.51 11.02
N GLU A 167 -0.65 3.05 10.02
CA GLU A 167 -2.12 3.03 9.95
C GLU A 167 -2.64 1.58 9.85
N TYR A 168 -3.81 1.34 10.43
CA TYR A 168 -4.48 0.05 10.36
C TYR A 168 -5.41 -0.01 9.14
N ALA A 169 -5.31 -1.10 8.36
CA ALA A 169 -6.21 -1.41 7.26
C ALA A 169 -7.38 -2.28 7.76
N PRO A 170 -8.60 -1.72 7.94
CA PRO A 170 -9.72 -2.43 8.54
C PRO A 170 -10.23 -3.61 7.70
N GLU A 171 -10.12 -3.54 6.37
CA GLU A 171 -10.63 -4.57 5.46
C GLU A 171 -9.58 -5.66 5.15
N GLY A 172 -8.40 -5.59 5.76
CA GLY A 172 -7.32 -6.56 5.55
C GLY A 172 -6.59 -6.36 4.22
N ASN A 173 -6.25 -7.45 3.53
CA ASN A 173 -5.56 -7.40 2.24
C ASN A 173 -6.49 -7.81 1.08
N LEU A 174 -6.13 -7.35 -0.12
CA LEU A 174 -6.94 -7.54 -1.32
C LEU A 174 -7.12 -9.02 -1.66
N PHE A 175 -6.11 -9.85 -1.42
CA PHE A 175 -6.17 -11.30 -1.65
C PHE A 175 -7.37 -11.95 -0.94
N HIS A 176 -7.49 -11.78 0.38
CA HIS A 176 -8.61 -12.35 1.12
C HIS A 176 -9.92 -11.61 0.83
N LYS A 177 -9.86 -10.31 0.54
CA LYS A 177 -11.06 -9.51 0.28
C LYS A 177 -11.80 -9.96 -0.99
N LEU A 178 -11.06 -10.39 -2.02
CA LEU A 178 -11.64 -10.83 -3.30
C LEU A 178 -12.18 -12.26 -3.30
N GLN A 179 -11.78 -13.08 -2.32
CA GLN A 179 -12.17 -14.49 -2.20
C GLN A 179 -13.63 -14.74 -1.81
N ASP A 180 -14.37 -13.70 -1.41
CA ASP A 180 -15.81 -13.83 -1.18
C ASP A 180 -16.56 -14.03 -2.50
N CYS A 181 -16.72 -15.29 -2.91
CA CYS A 181 -17.38 -15.68 -4.13
C CYS A 181 -18.85 -15.28 -4.23
N SER A 182 -19.50 -14.91 -3.12
CA SER A 182 -20.92 -14.51 -3.10
C SER A 182 -21.14 -13.09 -3.62
N THR A 183 -20.11 -12.25 -3.58
CA THR A 183 -20.17 -10.86 -4.01
C THR A 183 -19.86 -10.74 -5.50
N VAL A 184 -20.71 -10.06 -6.27
CA VAL A 184 -20.37 -9.67 -7.65
C VAL A 184 -19.61 -8.35 -7.58
N ILE A 185 -18.40 -8.31 -8.13
CA ILE A 185 -17.55 -7.12 -8.15
C ILE A 185 -17.64 -6.52 -9.54
N TYR A 186 -18.03 -5.25 -9.60
CA TYR A 186 -18.12 -4.50 -10.84
C TYR A 186 -16.74 -4.22 -11.38
N GLU A 187 -16.61 -4.18 -12.69
CA GLU A 187 -15.32 -4.03 -13.34
C GLU A 187 -14.65 -2.70 -13.01
N GLU A 188 -15.43 -1.64 -12.96
CA GLU A 188 -14.97 -0.30 -12.64
C GLU A 188 -14.27 -0.26 -11.29
N VAL A 189 -14.66 -1.14 -10.34
CA VAL A 189 -14.00 -1.29 -9.04
C VAL A 189 -12.59 -1.83 -9.19
N PHE A 190 -12.38 -2.84 -10.06
CA PHE A 190 -11.04 -3.33 -10.35
C PHE A 190 -10.18 -2.25 -11.00
N ILE A 191 -10.73 -1.53 -11.98
CA ILE A 191 -10.03 -0.43 -12.66
C ILE A 191 -9.58 0.63 -11.64
N GLU A 192 -10.47 1.07 -10.76
CA GLU A 192 -10.14 2.04 -9.71
C GLU A 192 -9.01 1.53 -8.80
N ILE A 193 -9.12 0.29 -8.29
CA ILE A 193 -8.08 -0.33 -7.46
C ILE A 193 -6.73 -0.37 -8.19
N PHE A 194 -6.73 -0.75 -9.47
CA PHE A 194 -5.51 -0.83 -10.26
C PHE A 194 -4.88 0.54 -10.51
N LEU A 195 -5.68 1.58 -10.77
CA LEU A 195 -5.19 2.95 -10.93
C LEU A 195 -4.48 3.44 -9.66
N GLN A 196 -5.03 3.17 -8.49
CA GLN A 196 -4.40 3.51 -7.20
C GLN A 196 -3.05 2.80 -7.01
N ILE A 197 -2.97 1.50 -7.36
CA ILE A 197 -1.72 0.73 -7.28
C ILE A 197 -0.68 1.27 -8.29
N ILE A 198 -1.09 1.57 -9.52
CA ILE A 198 -0.20 2.11 -10.56
C ILE A 198 0.36 3.47 -10.16
N ASP A 199 -0.45 4.33 -9.55
CA ASP A 199 -0.01 5.63 -9.05
C ASP A 199 1.04 5.47 -7.93
N ALA A 200 0.79 4.57 -6.97
CA ALA A 200 1.81 4.21 -5.96
C ALA A 200 3.11 3.68 -6.58
N MET A 201 3.03 2.81 -7.60
CA MET A 201 4.19 2.27 -8.30
C MET A 201 4.98 3.34 -9.06
N ALA A 202 4.29 4.29 -9.69
CA ALA A 202 4.92 5.42 -10.36
C ALA A 202 5.70 6.28 -9.34
N TYR A 203 5.12 6.52 -8.17
CA TYR A 203 5.80 7.22 -7.08
C TYR A 203 7.01 6.46 -6.54
N LEU A 204 6.91 5.14 -6.33
CA LEU A 204 8.06 4.31 -5.93
C LEU A 204 9.18 4.38 -6.95
N THR A 205 8.85 4.25 -8.25
CA THR A 205 9.81 4.35 -9.35
C THR A 205 10.51 5.71 -9.36
N HIS A 206 9.78 6.81 -9.18
CA HIS A 206 10.34 8.16 -9.12
C HIS A 206 11.34 8.34 -7.96
N ASN A 207 11.14 7.59 -6.88
CA ASN A 207 12.03 7.57 -5.72
C ASN A 207 13.12 6.48 -5.80
N ASN A 208 13.32 5.88 -6.97
CA ASN A 208 14.28 4.78 -7.21
C ASN A 208 14.04 3.56 -6.30
N VAL A 209 12.76 3.25 -6.07
CA VAL A 209 12.32 2.11 -5.28
C VAL A 209 11.66 1.09 -6.19
N ILE A 210 12.17 -0.13 -6.16
CA ILE A 210 11.56 -1.29 -6.80
C ILE A 210 10.80 -2.04 -5.70
N HIS A 211 9.55 -2.41 -5.96
CA HIS A 211 8.72 -3.15 -5.02
C HIS A 211 9.25 -4.58 -4.84
N GLY A 212 9.47 -5.32 -5.93
CA GLY A 212 10.08 -6.64 -5.97
C GLY A 212 9.23 -7.81 -5.43
N ASP A 213 8.08 -7.51 -4.83
CA ASP A 213 7.11 -8.50 -4.33
C ASP A 213 5.64 -8.07 -4.56
N LEU A 214 5.31 -7.56 -5.75
CA LEU A 214 3.96 -7.04 -6.02
C LEU A 214 2.94 -8.19 -6.18
N ALA A 215 1.92 -8.21 -5.32
CA ALA A 215 0.84 -9.21 -5.30
C ALA A 215 -0.36 -8.71 -4.46
N CYS A 216 -1.54 -9.30 -4.61
CA CYS A 216 -2.76 -8.87 -3.89
C CYS A 216 -2.61 -9.00 -2.36
N ARG A 217 -1.75 -9.90 -1.86
CA ARG A 217 -1.43 -10.02 -0.42
C ARG A 217 -0.74 -8.77 0.16
N ASN A 218 -0.05 -7.99 -0.69
CA ASN A 218 0.70 -6.79 -0.33
C ASN A 218 -0.06 -5.50 -0.71
N VAL A 219 -1.34 -5.62 -1.06
CA VAL A 219 -2.26 -4.50 -1.23
C VAL A 219 -3.25 -4.51 -0.06
N LEU A 220 -3.17 -3.51 0.82
CA LEU A 220 -4.05 -3.37 1.96
C LEU A 220 -5.30 -2.59 1.58
N VAL A 221 -6.44 -3.00 2.12
CA VAL A 221 -7.76 -2.45 1.80
C VAL A 221 -8.25 -1.62 2.99
N PHE A 222 -8.57 -0.35 2.73
CA PHE A 222 -9.09 0.59 3.73
C PHE A 222 -10.59 0.78 3.59
N ARG A 223 -11.08 0.74 2.35
CA ARG A 223 -12.51 0.67 2.04
C ARG A 223 -12.71 -0.18 0.80
N PHE A 224 -13.84 -0.86 0.76
CA PHE A 224 -14.22 -1.70 -0.35
C PHE A 224 -15.72 -1.65 -0.59
N ASP A 225 -16.09 -1.34 -1.82
CA ASP A 225 -17.46 -1.37 -2.30
C ASP A 225 -17.47 -2.02 -3.67
N ALA A 226 -18.01 -3.24 -3.72
CA ALA A 226 -18.03 -4.07 -4.92
C ALA A 226 -18.89 -3.49 -6.05
N SER A 227 -19.69 -2.46 -5.78
CA SER A 227 -20.63 -1.86 -6.74
C SER A 227 -20.34 -0.40 -7.07
N ASN A 228 -19.51 0.28 -6.26
CA ASN A 228 -19.20 1.69 -6.44
C ASN A 228 -17.69 1.90 -6.52
N PRO A 229 -17.10 2.10 -7.71
CA PRO A 229 -15.66 2.27 -7.87
C PRO A 229 -15.09 3.33 -6.92
N ARG A 230 -15.75 4.49 -6.82
CA ARG A 230 -15.28 5.65 -6.04
C ARG A 230 -15.22 5.44 -4.53
N ASN A 231 -15.83 4.36 -4.03
CA ASN A 231 -15.81 4.03 -2.60
C ASN A 231 -14.81 2.91 -2.28
N ASN A 232 -13.78 2.74 -3.11
CA ASN A 232 -12.68 1.81 -2.90
C ASN A 232 -11.40 2.57 -2.60
N HIS A 233 -10.63 2.06 -1.64
CA HIS A 233 -9.33 2.63 -1.31
C HIS A 233 -8.37 1.57 -0.85
N VAL A 234 -7.27 1.48 -1.59
CA VAL A 234 -6.21 0.52 -1.36
C VAL A 234 -4.88 1.23 -1.21
N LYS A 235 -3.97 0.61 -0.47
CA LYS A 235 -2.60 1.11 -0.32
C LYS A 235 -1.60 -0.02 -0.42
N LEU A 236 -0.49 0.27 -1.07
CA LEU A 236 0.62 -0.65 -1.24
C LEU A 236 1.46 -0.73 0.03
N THR A 237 1.84 -1.93 0.44
CA THR A 237 2.70 -2.20 1.60
C THR A 237 3.87 -3.11 1.21
N ASP A 238 4.82 -3.29 2.12
CA ASP A 238 5.92 -4.26 2.01
C ASP A 238 6.88 -4.07 0.80
N PHE A 239 6.85 -2.89 0.18
CA PHE A 239 7.82 -2.44 -0.82
C PHE A 239 9.22 -2.31 -0.23
N GLY A 240 10.27 -2.62 -1.00
CA GLY A 240 11.67 -2.38 -0.60
C GLY A 240 12.19 -3.22 0.58
N ILE A 241 11.32 -3.82 1.41
CA ILE A 241 11.67 -4.78 2.48
C ILE A 241 12.17 -6.08 1.86
N SER A 242 11.67 -6.42 0.66
CA SER A 242 11.95 -7.71 0.05
C SER A 242 13.42 -7.81 -0.38
N ARG A 243 14.02 -6.79 -1.02
CA ARG A 243 15.42 -6.85 -1.52
C ARG A 243 16.09 -5.48 -1.71
N ASN A 244 17.03 -5.18 -0.82
CA ASN A 244 18.33 -4.55 -1.08
C ASN A 244 18.38 -3.31 -2.01
N THR A 245 17.53 -2.29 -1.83
CA THR A 245 17.67 -0.95 -2.44
C THR A 245 19.11 -0.42 -2.43
N GLN A 246 19.52 0.39 -3.42
CA GLN A 246 20.90 0.90 -3.61
C GLN A 246 21.57 1.56 -2.37
N LEU A 247 20.80 1.87 -1.32
CA LEU A 247 21.27 2.19 0.04
C LEU A 247 22.16 1.10 0.68
N TYR A 248 22.19 -0.11 0.10
CA TYR A 248 22.91 -1.30 0.57
C TYR A 248 24.22 -1.64 -0.15
N SER A 249 24.68 -0.77 -1.05
CA SER A 249 25.79 -1.06 -1.95
C SER A 249 27.18 -0.78 -1.34
N MET A 250 27.61 -1.44 -0.25
CA MET A 250 29.02 -1.37 0.18
C MET A 250 29.58 -2.59 0.95
N GLU A 251 29.03 -3.81 0.85
CA GLU A 251 29.76 -4.99 1.37
C GLU A 251 29.71 -6.24 0.48
N PRO A 252 30.76 -7.10 0.55
CA PRO A 252 30.96 -8.19 -0.39
C PRO A 252 29.96 -9.32 -0.19
N VAL A 253 29.65 -9.95 -1.33
CA VAL A 253 28.63 -10.96 -1.61
C VAL A 253 28.68 -12.24 -0.75
N ALA A 254 29.67 -12.40 0.13
CA ALA A 254 29.94 -13.68 0.81
C ALA A 254 29.09 -13.99 2.06
N ALA A 255 28.24 -13.07 2.54
CA ALA A 255 27.45 -13.25 3.77
C ALA A 255 25.92 -13.31 3.56
N GLN A 256 25.44 -13.53 2.33
CA GLN A 256 24.02 -13.52 1.99
C GLN A 256 23.41 -14.93 1.94
N THR A 257 23.41 -15.65 3.06
CA THR A 257 22.76 -16.97 3.18
C THR A 257 21.36 -16.93 3.79
N ARG A 258 20.74 -15.76 4.00
CA ARG A 258 19.38 -15.67 4.56
C ARG A 258 18.54 -14.58 3.90
N ILE A 259 17.36 -15.01 3.43
CA ILE A 259 16.21 -14.24 2.92
C ILE A 259 16.40 -13.62 1.54
N ASN A 260 16.44 -14.48 0.52
CA ASN A 260 16.18 -14.14 -0.86
C ASN A 260 15.10 -15.11 -1.40
N ILE A 261 13.92 -15.18 -0.75
CA ILE A 261 12.77 -15.95 -1.27
C ILE A 261 12.15 -15.18 -2.44
N VAL A 262 12.37 -15.65 -3.66
CA VAL A 262 11.81 -14.99 -4.86
C VAL A 262 10.33 -15.38 -4.88
N PRO A 263 9.38 -14.45 -5.10
CA PRO A 263 7.99 -14.81 -5.30
C PRO A 263 7.82 -15.43 -6.68
N ILE A 264 8.26 -16.68 -6.86
CA ILE A 264 8.48 -17.35 -8.16
C ILE A 264 7.30 -17.17 -9.11
N ARG A 265 6.08 -17.37 -8.60
CA ARG A 265 4.83 -17.33 -9.36
C ARG A 265 4.40 -15.92 -9.82
N TYR A 266 5.03 -14.88 -9.28
CA TYR A 266 4.78 -13.46 -9.57
C TYR A 266 5.95 -12.80 -10.31
N ALA A 267 7.10 -13.46 -10.36
CA ALA A 267 8.35 -12.89 -10.82
C ALA A 267 8.47 -12.90 -12.35
N ALA A 268 9.06 -11.84 -12.89
CA ALA A 268 9.38 -11.70 -14.31
C ALA A 268 10.45 -12.72 -14.76
N PRO A 269 10.49 -13.11 -16.06
CA PRO A 269 11.44 -14.12 -16.55
C PRO A 269 12.91 -13.77 -16.30
N GLU A 270 13.29 -12.49 -16.33
CA GLU A 270 14.63 -12.00 -16.01
C GLU A 270 15.01 -12.23 -14.54
N ILE A 271 14.03 -12.23 -13.63
CA ILE A 271 14.22 -12.53 -12.20
C ILE A 271 14.39 -14.03 -11.95
N LEU A 272 13.88 -14.88 -12.85
CA LEU A 272 13.91 -16.35 -12.74
C LEU A 272 15.10 -16.99 -13.47
N SER A 273 16.02 -16.19 -14.01
CA SER A 273 17.20 -16.69 -14.73
C SER A 273 18.26 -17.25 -13.78
N SER A 274 19.06 -18.23 -14.21
CA SER A 274 20.00 -18.96 -13.33
C SER A 274 21.05 -18.09 -12.63
N ASP A 275 21.38 -16.92 -13.20
CA ASP A 275 22.37 -15.97 -12.68
C ASP A 275 21.70 -14.73 -12.05
N VAL A 276 20.69 -14.93 -11.19
CA VAL A 276 20.00 -13.79 -10.55
C VAL A 276 20.97 -12.98 -9.72
N THR A 277 21.26 -11.77 -10.18
CA THR A 277 21.85 -10.72 -9.35
C THR A 277 20.77 -9.72 -8.96
N TYR A 278 20.99 -8.97 -7.89
CA TYR A 278 20.09 -7.88 -7.48
C TYR A 278 19.73 -6.91 -8.63
N HIS A 279 20.64 -6.75 -9.60
CA HIS A 279 20.46 -5.84 -10.75
C HIS A 279 19.41 -6.31 -11.76
N ALA A 280 18.88 -7.53 -11.63
CA ALA A 280 17.77 -8.00 -12.46
C ALA A 280 16.43 -7.34 -12.07
N TYR A 281 16.29 -6.89 -10.83
CA TYR A 281 15.12 -6.14 -10.38
C TYR A 281 15.15 -4.74 -10.96
N THR A 282 14.05 -4.37 -11.61
CA THR A 282 13.84 -3.07 -12.25
C THR A 282 12.39 -2.67 -12.14
N GLU A 283 12.07 -1.42 -12.48
CA GLU A 283 10.68 -0.99 -12.64
C GLU A 283 9.94 -1.86 -13.66
N LYS A 284 10.62 -2.42 -14.67
CA LYS A 284 10.02 -3.33 -15.65
C LYS A 284 9.61 -4.67 -15.05
N SER A 285 10.42 -5.20 -14.13
CA SER A 285 10.06 -6.41 -13.41
C SER A 285 8.82 -6.22 -12.52
N ASP A 286 8.64 -5.02 -11.93
CA ASP A 286 7.42 -4.70 -11.19
C ASP A 286 6.20 -4.55 -12.12
N ILE A 287 6.37 -4.00 -13.33
CA ILE A 287 5.28 -3.95 -14.34
C ILE A 287 4.81 -5.37 -14.70
N TYR A 288 5.72 -6.34 -14.84
CA TYR A 288 5.34 -7.74 -15.03
C TYR A 288 4.52 -8.25 -13.84
N SER A 289 5.01 -8.07 -12.61
CA SER A 289 4.28 -8.49 -11.40
C SER A 289 2.93 -7.80 -11.25
N MET A 290 2.76 -6.57 -11.75
CA MET A 290 1.46 -5.89 -11.79
C MET A 290 0.47 -6.63 -12.70
N GLY A 291 0.93 -7.16 -13.84
CA GLY A 291 0.11 -8.01 -14.70
C GLY A 291 -0.34 -9.29 -14.00
N VAL A 292 0.56 -9.94 -13.25
CA VAL A 292 0.21 -11.12 -12.43
C VAL A 292 -0.78 -10.76 -11.31
N LEU A 293 -0.60 -9.61 -10.65
CA LEU A 293 -1.53 -9.10 -9.63
C LEU A 293 -2.92 -8.87 -10.20
N MET A 294 -3.04 -8.25 -11.38
CA MET A 294 -4.34 -8.06 -12.04
C MET A 294 -5.00 -9.40 -12.35
N TRP A 295 -4.23 -10.37 -12.86
CA TRP A 295 -4.73 -11.73 -13.09
C TRP A 295 -5.25 -12.38 -11.79
N GLU A 296 -4.47 -12.29 -10.71
CA GLU A 296 -4.82 -12.80 -9.38
C GLU A 296 -6.12 -12.16 -8.88
N ALA A 297 -6.28 -10.84 -9.08
CA ALA A 297 -7.47 -10.11 -8.68
C ALA A 297 -8.72 -10.57 -9.46
N TYR A 298 -8.65 -10.66 -10.79
CA TYR A 298 -9.75 -11.16 -11.63
C TYR A 298 -10.10 -12.62 -11.35
N LYS A 299 -9.10 -13.42 -10.93
CA LYS A 299 -9.28 -14.82 -10.52
C LYS A 299 -9.65 -14.96 -9.04
N ARG A 300 -9.98 -13.86 -8.37
CA ARG A 300 -10.49 -13.81 -7.00
C ARG A 300 -9.52 -14.37 -5.96
N GLY A 301 -8.24 -14.00 -6.08
CA GLY A 301 -7.19 -14.47 -5.18
C GLY A 301 -6.79 -15.93 -5.45
N GLU A 302 -6.92 -16.40 -6.69
CA GLU A 302 -6.29 -17.67 -7.08
C GLU A 302 -4.78 -17.49 -7.18
N ILE A 303 -4.02 -18.45 -6.65
CA ILE A 303 -2.56 -18.41 -6.74
C ILE A 303 -2.15 -18.61 -8.22
N PRO A 304 -1.27 -17.76 -8.79
CA PRO A 304 -0.82 -17.93 -10.16
C PRO A 304 -0.15 -19.31 -10.38
N TRP A 305 -0.48 -19.94 -11.51
CA TRP A 305 -0.01 -21.29 -11.86
C TRP A 305 -0.41 -22.37 -10.85
N SER A 306 -1.49 -22.18 -10.07
CA SER A 306 -1.96 -23.10 -9.02
C SER A 306 -2.05 -24.58 -9.44
N TYR A 307 -2.32 -24.83 -10.72
CA TYR A 307 -2.42 -26.16 -11.33
C TYR A 307 -1.06 -26.86 -11.53
N ILE A 308 0.06 -26.11 -11.43
CA ILE A 308 1.42 -26.63 -11.45
C ILE A 308 1.93 -26.71 -10.02
N SER A 309 2.25 -27.91 -9.54
CA SER A 309 2.72 -28.10 -8.16
C SER A 309 4.20 -27.76 -7.95
N ASP A 310 5.03 -27.90 -8.98
CA ASP A 310 6.48 -27.68 -8.92
C ASP A 310 6.86 -26.28 -9.41
N ASP A 311 7.52 -25.49 -8.56
CA ASP A 311 7.95 -24.14 -8.90
C ASP A 311 9.06 -24.13 -9.99
N GLU A 312 9.87 -25.18 -10.12
CA GLU A 312 10.83 -25.31 -11.22
C GLU A 312 10.13 -25.48 -12.57
N GLU A 313 8.96 -26.12 -12.58
CA GLU A 313 8.12 -26.21 -13.76
C GLU A 313 7.53 -24.84 -14.13
N VAL A 314 7.07 -24.07 -13.14
CA VAL A 314 6.61 -22.69 -13.36
C VAL A 314 7.74 -21.83 -13.95
N ILE A 315 8.95 -21.93 -13.42
CA ILE A 315 10.13 -21.22 -13.94
C ILE A 315 10.35 -21.55 -15.42
N ARG A 316 10.30 -22.84 -15.81
CA ARG A 316 10.45 -23.25 -17.21
C ARG A 316 9.36 -22.67 -18.10
N HIS A 317 8.10 -22.70 -17.65
CA HIS A 317 6.97 -22.15 -18.42
C HIS A 317 7.17 -20.65 -18.67
N VAL A 318 7.39 -19.87 -17.61
CA VAL A 318 7.59 -18.42 -17.69
C VAL A 318 8.79 -18.05 -18.56
N ARG A 319 9.94 -18.74 -18.39
CA ARG A 319 11.14 -18.48 -19.21
C ARG A 319 10.97 -18.84 -20.68
N SER A 320 10.08 -19.79 -21.00
CA SER A 320 9.75 -20.15 -22.38
C SER A 320 8.77 -19.17 -23.06
N GLY A 321 8.34 -18.12 -22.35
CA GLY A 321 7.35 -17.16 -22.85
C GLY A 321 5.92 -17.68 -22.78
N GLN A 322 5.63 -18.61 -21.87
CA GLN A 322 4.24 -18.99 -21.58
C GLN A 322 3.61 -18.01 -20.59
N HIS A 323 2.31 -17.81 -20.77
CA HIS A 323 1.52 -16.80 -20.08
C HIS A 323 0.37 -17.45 -19.31
N LEU A 324 -0.11 -16.77 -18.25
CA LEU A 324 -1.32 -17.19 -17.55
C LEU A 324 -2.53 -17.08 -18.48
N LEU A 325 -3.48 -18.00 -18.36
CA LEU A 325 -4.71 -17.97 -19.16
C LEU A 325 -5.57 -16.76 -18.79
N GLN A 326 -6.09 -16.05 -19.80
CA GLN A 326 -6.98 -14.90 -19.60
C GLN A 326 -8.19 -15.30 -18.73
N PRO A 327 -8.50 -14.54 -17.66
CA PRO A 327 -9.70 -14.76 -16.87
C PRO A 327 -10.97 -14.52 -17.69
N PRO A 328 -12.03 -15.35 -17.55
CA PRO A 328 -13.21 -15.31 -18.43
C PRO A 328 -14.03 -14.01 -18.36
N ASN A 329 -13.86 -13.18 -17.33
CA ASN A 329 -14.54 -11.90 -17.14
C ASN A 329 -13.61 -10.69 -17.33
N CYS A 330 -12.41 -10.89 -17.89
CA CYS A 330 -11.46 -9.82 -18.15
C CYS A 330 -11.69 -9.27 -19.57
N ILE A 331 -12.27 -8.06 -19.71
CA ILE A 331 -12.53 -7.43 -21.02
C ILE A 331 -11.33 -6.65 -21.59
N PHE A 332 -10.15 -6.76 -20.99
CA PHE A 332 -8.90 -6.24 -21.54
C PHE A 332 -8.44 -7.03 -22.79
N ASP A 333 -9.34 -7.32 -23.72
CA ASP A 333 -9.07 -8.03 -24.99
C ASP A 333 -8.07 -7.27 -25.89
N ASN A 334 -8.03 -5.94 -25.81
CA ASN A 334 -7.07 -5.10 -26.55
C ASN A 334 -5.75 -4.86 -25.78
N ALA A 335 -5.68 -5.17 -24.48
CA ALA A 335 -4.48 -4.97 -23.66
C ALA A 335 -3.55 -6.20 -23.69
N TYR A 336 -4.08 -7.38 -24.05
CA TYR A 336 -3.31 -8.58 -24.36
C TYR A 336 -2.46 -8.44 -25.65
N HIS A 337 -2.80 -7.50 -26.54
CA HIS A 337 -2.20 -7.36 -27.89
C HIS A 337 -1.86 -5.92 -28.32
N PHE A 338 -1.27 -5.09 -27.45
CA PHE A 338 -0.74 -3.79 -27.88
C PHE A 338 0.59 -3.94 -28.64
N ARG A 339 0.55 -4.23 -29.95
CA ARG A 339 1.71 -4.14 -30.86
C ARG A 339 1.89 -2.69 -31.34
N GLY A 340 2.55 -1.85 -30.54
CA GLY A 340 2.91 -0.47 -30.90
C GLY A 340 4.43 -0.30 -31.09
N ARG A 341 4.84 0.40 -32.17
CA ARG A 341 6.22 0.62 -32.61
C ARG A 341 7.03 1.58 -31.71
N SER A 342 7.28 1.19 -30.47
CA SER A 342 8.23 1.84 -29.57
C SER A 342 8.49 0.91 -28.39
N ASN A 343 9.75 0.69 -28.03
CA ASN A 343 10.27 -0.33 -27.09
C ASN A 343 9.81 -0.23 -25.61
N LEU A 344 8.52 0.01 -25.35
CA LEU A 344 7.87 -0.27 -24.07
C LEU A 344 6.72 -1.26 -24.34
N ASN A 345 7.03 -2.55 -24.24
CA ASN A 345 6.03 -3.60 -24.15
C ASN A 345 5.42 -3.55 -22.74
N ILE A 346 4.34 -2.79 -22.56
CA ILE A 346 3.43 -3.02 -21.43
C ILE A 346 2.53 -4.17 -21.87
N MET A 347 3.09 -5.38 -21.79
CA MET A 347 2.36 -6.62 -22.00
C MET A 347 1.67 -6.91 -20.68
N PHE A 348 0.34 -6.77 -20.63
CA PHE A 348 -0.43 -7.50 -19.62
C PHE A 348 -0.40 -8.96 -20.07
N ILE A 349 0.72 -9.60 -19.68
CA ILE A 349 1.17 -11.00 -19.86
C ILE A 349 0.32 -11.83 -20.81
#